data_AF-A0AAE1B6W8-F1
#
_entry.id   AF-A0AAE1B6W8-F1
#
_cell.length_a   1.000
_cell.length_b   1.000
_cell.length_c   1.000
_cell.angle_alpha   90.00
_cell.angle_beta   90.00
_cell.angle_gamma   90.00
#
_symmetry.space_group_name_H-M   'P 1'
#
loop_
_entity.id
_entity.type
_entity.pdbx_description
1 polymer ?
#
loop_
_entity_poly.entity_id
_entity_poly.type
_entity_poly.pdbx_seq_one_letter_code
_entity_poly.pdbx_strand_id
1 'polypeptide(L)'
;MGATTEHVRLAKAMDSSATYTEKQTEEKEKSKAIPRSLNTHRANLARGIKGYHEVSYEGGTDLQSRLLDCPKYKDHSCFIPLQKFTKFHLPQGYRDNDIVNFVQAQGELTVRVVSTITSNARPDGYAFHDFKGQGRPRYGTGFIQYLYRDDTRSHKPCPCPECKASGNPRKKWYKIKVRTATHVVFNKEESLGTHVELYFDGSQ
;
A
#
# COMPACT_ATOMS: atom_id res chain seq x y z
N MET A 1 -17.74 -62.04 7.99
CA MET A 1 -16.41 -61.82 8.59
C MET A 1 -16.37 -60.39 9.10
N GLY A 2 -16.23 -60.23 10.43
CA GLY A 2 -15.89 -59.01 11.21
C GLY A 2 -16.74 -57.75 10.98
N ALA A 3 -17.85 -57.50 11.69
CA ALA A 3 -18.02 -57.10 13.11
C ALA A 3 -17.86 -55.59 13.38
N THR A 4 -18.97 -55.02 13.84
CA THR A 4 -19.25 -53.65 14.33
C THR A 4 -18.95 -53.50 15.82
N THR A 5 -18.53 -52.31 16.29
CA THR A 5 -18.88 -51.67 17.60
C THR A 5 -18.26 -50.26 17.61
N GLU A 6 -18.97 -49.14 17.78
CA GLU A 6 -19.80 -48.59 18.88
C GLU A 6 -19.01 -47.91 20.03
N HIS A 7 -19.59 -46.78 20.48
CA HIS A 7 -19.10 -45.72 21.36
C HIS A 7 -18.69 -46.16 22.79
N VAL A 8 -17.92 -45.31 23.51
CA VAL A 8 -18.33 -44.62 24.77
C VAL A 8 -17.19 -43.82 25.45
N ARG A 9 -17.66 -42.80 26.17
CA ARG A 9 -17.16 -41.63 26.94
C ARG A 9 -16.05 -41.79 28.03
N LEU A 10 -15.35 -40.63 28.22
CA LEU A 10 -14.89 -39.92 29.44
C LEU A 10 -14.47 -40.67 30.73
N ALA A 11 -13.28 -40.34 31.28
CA ALA A 11 -13.11 -39.57 32.54
C ALA A 11 -11.63 -39.31 32.99
N LYS A 12 -11.40 -38.06 33.43
CA LYS A 12 -10.58 -37.49 34.54
C LYS A 12 -9.05 -37.75 34.73
N ALA A 13 -8.31 -36.63 34.63
CA ALA A 13 -7.40 -35.95 35.59
C ALA A 13 -6.36 -36.71 36.45
N MET A 14 -5.08 -36.29 36.37
CA MET A 14 -4.31 -35.60 37.44
C MET A 14 -2.83 -35.34 37.06
N ASP A 15 -2.25 -34.30 37.66
CA ASP A 15 -0.94 -33.66 37.51
C ASP A 15 0.30 -34.52 37.24
N SER A 16 1.22 -34.01 36.42
CA SER A 16 2.65 -34.00 36.76
C SER A 16 3.43 -32.87 36.08
N SER A 17 4.18 -32.17 36.93
CA SER A 17 5.28 -31.24 36.67
C SER A 17 6.19 -31.67 35.51
N ALA A 18 6.52 -30.74 34.60
CA ALA A 18 7.89 -30.30 34.28
C ALA A 18 8.00 -29.65 32.87
N THR A 19 8.81 -28.59 32.80
CA THR A 19 9.47 -28.03 31.60
C THR A 19 8.61 -27.35 30.54
N TYR A 20 8.15 -26.14 30.85
CA TYR A 20 7.84 -25.11 29.84
C TYR A 20 8.98 -24.09 29.86
N THR A 21 10.08 -24.41 29.17
CA THR A 21 11.25 -23.54 29.06
C THR A 21 11.69 -23.42 27.60
N GLU A 22 11.99 -22.17 27.21
CA GLU A 22 13.00 -21.79 26.20
C GLU A 22 12.66 -21.76 24.70
N LYS A 23 11.40 -21.78 24.25
CA LYS A 23 11.10 -21.57 22.80
C LYS A 23 10.31 -20.31 22.42
N GLN A 24 9.91 -19.47 23.37
CA GLN A 24 9.14 -18.25 23.07
C GLN A 24 9.91 -16.93 23.30
N THR A 25 11.18 -16.99 23.70
CA THR A 25 12.04 -15.81 23.89
C THR A 25 13.00 -15.53 22.73
N GLU A 26 13.24 -16.48 21.82
CA GLU A 26 14.19 -16.28 20.70
C GLU A 26 13.58 -15.65 19.44
N GLU A 27 12.26 -15.72 19.23
CA GLU A 27 11.61 -15.06 18.08
C GLU A 27 11.25 -13.58 18.33
N LYS A 28 11.34 -13.11 19.59
CA LYS A 28 11.15 -11.70 19.95
C LYS A 28 12.44 -10.87 19.88
N GLU A 29 13.59 -11.48 19.59
CA GLU A 29 14.92 -10.82 19.56
C GLU A 29 15.54 -10.66 18.17
N LYS A 30 14.75 -10.82 17.10
CA LYS A 30 15.17 -10.53 15.72
C LYS A 30 14.48 -9.36 15.02
N SER A 31 13.78 -8.50 15.76
CA SER A 31 13.50 -7.13 15.28
C SER A 31 14.55 -6.16 15.80
N LYS A 32 15.83 -6.36 15.45
CA LYS A 32 16.81 -5.28 15.59
C LYS A 32 16.36 -4.15 14.68
N ALA A 33 15.90 -3.04 15.28
CA ALA A 33 15.59 -1.82 14.57
C ALA A 33 16.80 -1.46 13.71
N ILE A 34 16.64 -1.56 12.38
CA ILE A 34 17.69 -1.19 11.44
C ILE A 34 17.96 0.31 11.65
N PRO A 35 19.23 0.74 11.81
CA PRO A 35 19.55 2.15 11.99
C PRO A 35 18.93 3.00 10.88
N ARG A 36 18.29 4.11 11.24
CA ARG A 36 17.59 5.03 10.31
C ARG A 36 18.48 5.49 9.13
N SER A 37 19.81 5.53 9.32
CA SER A 37 20.81 5.84 8.28
C SER A 37 21.00 4.75 7.23
N LEU A 38 20.78 3.47 7.58
CA LEU A 38 20.88 2.35 6.65
C LEU A 38 19.64 2.29 5.74
N ASN A 39 18.46 2.62 6.28
CA ASN A 39 17.22 2.68 5.53
C ASN A 39 17.22 3.81 4.48
N THR A 40 17.77 4.98 4.81
CA THR A 40 17.91 6.09 3.86
C THR A 40 18.93 5.77 2.77
N HIS A 41 20.06 5.13 3.09
CA HIS A 41 21.03 4.69 2.08
C HIS A 41 20.43 3.67 1.11
N ARG A 42 19.72 2.65 1.62
CA ARG A 42 19.05 1.64 0.78
C ARG A 42 17.94 2.21 -0.08
N ALA A 43 17.13 3.11 0.47
CA ALA A 43 16.11 3.82 -0.30
C ALA A 43 16.73 4.66 -1.43
N ASN A 44 17.90 5.27 -1.19
CA ASN A 44 18.62 6.02 -2.22
C ASN A 44 19.16 5.11 -3.33
N LEU A 45 19.76 3.97 -2.98
CA LEU A 45 20.21 2.96 -3.96
C LEU A 45 19.03 2.45 -4.80
N ALA A 46 17.92 2.10 -4.14
CA ALA A 46 16.72 1.58 -4.79
C ALA A 46 16.10 2.56 -5.80
N ARG A 47 16.20 3.86 -5.54
CA ARG A 47 15.67 4.91 -6.42
C ARG A 47 16.58 5.25 -7.60
N GLY A 48 17.80 4.71 -7.69
CA GLY A 48 18.75 5.11 -8.73
C GLY A 48 19.16 6.59 -8.60
N ILE A 49 19.11 7.35 -9.69
CA ILE A 49 19.52 8.77 -9.68
C ILE A 49 18.60 9.59 -8.75
N LYS A 50 19.20 10.26 -7.76
CA LYS A 50 18.49 11.07 -6.76
C LYS A 50 17.60 12.11 -7.45
N GLY A 51 16.31 12.08 -7.14
CA GLY A 51 15.32 13.06 -7.62
C GLY A 51 14.43 12.59 -8.78
N TYR A 52 14.78 11.51 -9.49
CA TYR A 52 14.07 11.06 -10.69
C TYR A 52 12.87 10.13 -10.43
N HIS A 53 12.86 9.41 -9.31
CA HIS A 53 11.84 8.41 -8.99
C HIS A 53 11.20 8.70 -7.63
N GLU A 54 9.93 9.12 -7.64
CA GLU A 54 9.17 9.50 -6.45
C GLU A 54 8.53 8.27 -5.80
N VAL A 55 9.32 7.54 -5.01
CA VAL A 55 8.87 6.33 -4.32
C VAL A 55 9.34 6.33 -2.87
N SER A 56 8.45 5.98 -1.95
CA SER A 56 8.78 5.71 -0.54
C SER A 56 9.05 4.21 -0.34
N TYR A 57 9.95 3.89 0.58
CA TYR A 57 10.49 2.56 0.82
C TYR A 57 10.45 2.25 2.32
N GLU A 58 10.13 1.00 2.69
CA GLU A 58 10.11 0.47 4.07
C GLU A 58 9.35 1.34 5.09
N GLY A 59 8.01 1.32 4.98
CA GLY A 59 7.11 1.95 5.95
C GLY A 59 6.78 3.38 5.55
N GLY A 60 5.62 3.55 4.94
CA GLY A 60 5.01 4.86 4.70
C GLY A 60 4.70 5.53 6.04
N THR A 61 5.65 6.29 6.56
CA THR A 61 5.36 7.28 7.59
C THR A 61 4.48 8.36 6.99
N ASP A 62 3.65 8.98 7.83
CA ASP A 62 2.82 10.13 7.47
C ASP A 62 3.61 11.13 6.62
N LEU A 63 3.03 11.55 5.49
CA LEU A 63 3.65 12.47 4.54
C LEU A 63 4.14 13.74 5.27
N GLN A 64 3.38 14.18 6.28
CA GLN A 64 3.73 15.34 7.10
C GLN A 64 5.02 15.13 7.90
N SER A 65 5.24 13.93 8.44
CA SER A 65 6.44 13.60 9.22
C SER A 65 7.73 13.57 8.39
N ARG A 66 7.64 13.41 7.06
CA ARG A 66 8.78 13.35 6.13
C ARG A 66 9.01 14.62 5.32
N LEU A 67 8.12 15.62 5.40
CA LEU A 67 8.37 16.94 4.82
C LEU A 67 9.71 17.51 5.35
N LEU A 68 10.08 17.22 6.59
CA LEU A 68 11.31 17.73 7.22
C LEU A 68 12.61 17.12 6.67
N ASP A 69 12.57 15.92 6.07
CA ASP A 69 13.76 15.18 5.59
C ASP A 69 13.80 15.07 4.04
N CYS A 70 13.05 15.92 3.33
CA CYS A 70 13.00 15.89 1.88
C CYS A 70 14.24 16.58 1.27
N PRO A 71 15.04 15.88 0.45
CA PRO A 71 16.23 16.48 -0.14
C PRO A 71 15.94 17.36 -1.37
N LYS A 72 14.72 17.31 -1.91
CA LYS A 72 14.34 18.13 -3.09
C LYS A 72 14.16 19.59 -2.68
N TYR A 73 13.62 19.82 -1.49
CA TYR A 73 13.36 21.15 -0.97
C TYR A 73 13.59 21.14 0.53
N LYS A 74 14.52 21.96 1.02
CA LYS A 74 14.94 21.92 2.43
C LYS A 74 13.91 22.51 3.39
N ASP A 75 13.01 23.36 2.88
CA ASP A 75 12.03 24.06 3.70
C ASP A 75 10.61 23.77 3.21
N HIS A 76 9.90 22.86 3.87
CA HIS A 76 8.52 22.55 3.52
C HIS A 76 7.49 23.40 4.28
N SER A 77 7.89 24.50 4.93
CA SER A 77 6.98 25.36 5.71
C SER A 77 5.81 25.92 4.90
N CYS A 78 5.99 26.11 3.59
CA CYS A 78 4.96 26.59 2.68
C CYS A 78 4.03 25.47 2.14
N PHE A 79 4.16 24.22 2.60
CA PHE A 79 3.27 23.16 2.18
C PHE A 79 1.85 23.40 2.73
N ILE A 80 0.87 23.45 1.84
CA ILE A 80 -0.54 23.63 2.20
C ILE A 80 -1.22 22.26 2.06
N PRO A 81 -1.69 21.65 3.16
CA PRO A 81 -2.51 20.44 3.08
C PRO A 81 -3.74 20.67 2.21
N LEU A 82 -4.12 19.66 1.43
CA LEU A 82 -5.23 19.77 0.47
C LEU A 82 -6.54 20.24 1.14
N GLN A 83 -6.82 19.73 2.35
CA GLN A 83 -8.02 20.09 3.13
C GLN A 83 -8.00 21.55 3.62
N LYS A 84 -6.82 22.16 3.68
CA LYS A 84 -6.64 23.57 4.03
C LYS A 84 -6.46 24.45 2.79
N PHE A 85 -6.42 23.87 1.58
CA PHE A 85 -6.29 24.61 0.35
C PHE A 85 -7.57 25.42 0.07
N THR A 86 -7.40 26.69 -0.27
CA THR A 86 -8.48 27.65 -0.48
C THR A 86 -8.08 28.61 -1.59
N LYS A 87 -9.04 29.35 -2.15
CA LYS A 87 -8.76 30.31 -3.23
C LYS A 87 -7.77 31.41 -2.83
N PHE A 88 -7.61 31.71 -1.54
CA PHE A 88 -6.64 32.72 -1.10
C PHE A 88 -5.19 32.28 -1.21
N HIS A 89 -4.96 30.96 -1.34
CA HIS A 89 -3.66 30.38 -1.66
C HIS A 89 -3.34 30.45 -3.16
N LEU A 90 -4.30 30.83 -4.01
CA LEU A 90 -4.08 31.05 -5.44
C LEU A 90 -3.61 32.49 -5.71
N PRO A 91 -2.81 32.71 -6.76
CA PRO A 91 -2.46 34.07 -7.22
C PRO A 91 -3.73 34.89 -7.51
N GLN A 92 -3.66 36.22 -7.37
CA GLN A 92 -4.85 37.09 -7.37
C GLN A 92 -5.79 36.90 -8.58
N GLY A 93 -5.26 36.71 -9.79
CA GLY A 93 -6.05 36.49 -11.01
C GLY A 93 -6.67 35.08 -11.14
N TYR A 94 -6.31 34.15 -10.25
CA TYR A 94 -6.77 32.76 -10.26
C TYR A 94 -7.57 32.41 -9.00
N ARG A 95 -8.00 33.38 -8.20
CA ARG A 95 -8.76 33.15 -6.96
C ARG A 95 -10.22 32.76 -7.23
N ASP A 96 -10.39 31.67 -7.95
CA ASP A 96 -11.65 31.11 -8.37
C ASP A 96 -11.98 29.85 -7.56
N ASN A 97 -13.24 29.71 -7.16
CA ASN A 97 -13.69 28.52 -6.46
C ASN A 97 -13.68 27.28 -7.37
N ASP A 98 -13.88 27.44 -8.69
CA ASP A 98 -13.87 26.31 -9.62
C ASP A 98 -12.48 25.68 -9.73
N ILE A 99 -11.43 26.50 -9.66
CA ILE A 99 -10.04 26.02 -9.62
C ILE A 99 -9.79 25.26 -8.31
N VAL A 100 -10.26 25.80 -7.17
CA VAL A 100 -10.13 25.12 -5.87
C VAL A 100 -10.85 23.76 -5.89
N ASN A 101 -12.09 23.73 -6.36
CA ASN A 101 -12.89 22.52 -6.47
C ASN A 101 -12.22 21.50 -7.39
N PHE A 102 -11.65 21.94 -8.51
CA PHE A 102 -10.89 21.07 -9.40
C PHE A 102 -9.66 20.47 -8.71
N VAL A 103 -8.86 21.27 -8.02
CA VAL A 103 -7.67 20.79 -7.30
C VAL A 103 -8.05 19.80 -6.20
N GLN A 104 -9.10 20.09 -5.43
CA GLN A 104 -9.62 19.19 -4.40
C GLN A 104 -10.10 17.87 -4.99
N ALA A 105 -10.89 17.92 -6.07
CA ALA A 105 -11.35 16.71 -6.77
C ALA A 105 -10.18 15.87 -7.32
N GLN A 106 -9.12 16.49 -7.85
CA GLN A 106 -7.92 15.76 -8.27
C GLN A 106 -7.22 15.07 -7.10
N GLY A 107 -7.16 15.73 -5.95
CA GLY A 107 -6.63 15.13 -4.73
C GLY A 107 -7.46 13.96 -4.22
N GLU A 108 -8.79 14.05 -4.23
CA GLU A 108 -9.69 12.94 -3.87
C GLU A 108 -9.56 11.72 -4.80
N LEU A 109 -9.23 11.96 -6.09
CA LEU A 109 -8.94 10.89 -7.05
C LEU A 109 -7.52 10.33 -6.92
N THR A 110 -6.67 10.96 -6.12
CA THR A 110 -5.29 10.50 -5.86
C THR A 110 -5.31 9.34 -4.88
N VAL A 111 -4.48 8.34 -5.16
CA VAL A 111 -4.43 7.09 -4.41
C VAL A 111 -3.00 6.74 -4.04
N ARG A 112 -2.83 6.03 -2.93
CA ARG A 112 -1.54 5.43 -2.59
C ARG A 112 -1.46 4.05 -3.23
N VAL A 113 -0.38 3.83 -3.95
CA VAL A 113 -0.11 2.57 -4.65
C VAL A 113 0.96 1.84 -3.88
N VAL A 114 0.63 0.65 -3.37
CA VAL A 114 1.55 -0.17 -2.58
C VAL A 114 1.87 -1.42 -3.37
N SER A 115 3.10 -1.52 -3.86
CA SER A 115 3.59 -2.71 -4.55
C SER A 115 4.54 -3.48 -3.65
N THR A 116 4.28 -4.78 -3.47
CA THR A 116 5.05 -5.62 -2.55
C THR A 116 6.05 -6.53 -3.28
N ILE A 117 6.02 -6.57 -4.61
CA ILE A 117 6.85 -7.46 -5.44
C ILE A 117 7.66 -6.62 -6.42
N THR A 118 8.93 -6.95 -6.61
CA THR A 118 9.77 -6.39 -7.68
C THR A 118 10.00 -7.44 -8.74
N SER A 119 9.61 -7.16 -9.99
CA SER A 119 9.68 -8.13 -11.08
C SER A 119 11.12 -8.47 -11.43
N ASN A 120 11.39 -9.74 -11.74
CA ASN A 120 12.68 -10.17 -12.30
C ASN A 120 12.97 -9.57 -13.67
N ALA A 121 11.96 -9.04 -14.36
CA ALA A 121 12.09 -8.43 -15.67
C ALA A 121 12.47 -6.94 -15.63
N ARG A 122 12.71 -6.33 -14.46
CA ARG A 122 13.20 -4.94 -14.40
C ARG A 122 14.54 -4.83 -15.14
N PRO A 123 14.77 -3.81 -15.99
CA PRO A 123 16.06 -3.61 -16.64
C PRO A 123 17.17 -3.26 -15.64
N ASP A 124 18.41 -3.63 -15.95
CA ASP A 124 19.56 -3.20 -15.15
C ASP A 124 19.72 -1.68 -15.18
N GLY A 125 20.13 -1.09 -14.05
CA GLY A 125 20.21 0.36 -13.89
C GLY A 125 18.85 1.06 -13.73
N TYR A 126 17.72 0.36 -13.86
CA TYR A 126 16.40 0.92 -13.60
C TYR A 126 16.11 0.98 -12.09
N ALA A 127 15.13 1.80 -11.69
CA ALA A 127 14.68 1.85 -10.30
C ALA A 127 14.35 0.44 -9.79
N PHE A 128 14.79 0.12 -8.57
CA PHE A 128 14.59 -1.17 -7.90
C PHE A 128 15.19 -2.41 -8.60
N HIS A 129 16.04 -2.26 -9.63
CA HIS A 129 16.60 -3.42 -10.32
C HIS A 129 17.43 -4.35 -9.40
N ASP A 130 18.12 -3.80 -8.38
CA ASP A 130 18.85 -4.61 -7.39
C ASP A 130 17.95 -5.45 -6.48
N PHE A 131 16.63 -5.20 -6.53
CA PHE A 131 15.63 -5.88 -5.71
C PHE A 131 14.75 -6.85 -6.51
N LYS A 132 15.11 -7.16 -7.76
CA LYS A 132 14.45 -8.18 -8.60
C LYS A 132 14.16 -9.47 -7.79
N GLY A 133 12.93 -9.95 -7.89
CA GLY A 133 12.44 -11.15 -7.21
C GLY A 133 12.20 -11.00 -5.71
N GLN A 134 12.50 -9.84 -5.11
CA GLN A 134 12.32 -9.62 -3.67
C GLN A 134 10.96 -9.01 -3.33
N GLY A 135 10.39 -9.48 -2.22
CA GLY A 135 9.13 -9.02 -1.65
C GLY A 135 9.26 -7.79 -0.76
N ARG A 136 9.74 -6.66 -1.30
CA ARG A 136 9.95 -5.43 -0.51
C ARG A 136 8.87 -4.39 -0.84
N PRO A 137 8.02 -3.98 0.14
CA PRO A 137 7.01 -2.97 -0.08
C PRO A 137 7.61 -1.63 -0.49
N ARG A 138 7.05 -1.08 -1.57
CA ARG A 138 7.31 0.28 -2.04
C ARG A 138 5.98 1.01 -2.25
N TYR A 139 6.02 2.30 -2.00
CA TYR A 139 4.85 3.16 -1.95
C TYR A 139 5.03 4.27 -2.98
N GLY A 140 4.06 4.42 -3.87
CA GLY A 140 3.98 5.55 -4.79
C GLY A 140 2.58 6.15 -4.76
N THR A 141 2.34 7.11 -5.63
CA THR A 141 1.01 7.65 -5.88
C THR A 141 0.52 7.26 -7.25
N GLY A 142 -0.79 7.29 -7.41
CA GLY A 142 -1.47 7.22 -8.69
C GLY A 142 -2.73 8.04 -8.64
N PHE A 143 -3.49 8.03 -9.72
CA PHE A 143 -4.82 8.64 -9.75
C PHE A 143 -5.81 7.72 -10.45
N ILE A 144 -7.07 7.79 -10.04
CA ILE A 144 -8.16 7.09 -10.69
C ILE A 144 -8.43 7.78 -12.03
N GLN A 145 -8.09 7.11 -13.12
CA GLN A 145 -8.29 7.62 -14.48
C GLN A 145 -9.70 7.30 -14.99
N TYR A 146 -10.23 6.13 -14.63
CA TYR A 146 -11.56 5.70 -15.08
C TYR A 146 -12.29 4.94 -13.98
N LEU A 147 -13.60 5.16 -13.91
CA LEU A 147 -14.55 4.45 -13.07
C LEU A 147 -15.64 3.86 -13.97
N TYR A 148 -15.76 2.53 -13.98
CA TYR A 148 -16.79 1.83 -14.72
C TYR A 148 -17.77 1.17 -13.77
N ARG A 149 -19.04 1.52 -13.85
CA ARG A 149 -20.11 0.82 -13.13
C ARG A 149 -20.44 -0.46 -13.89
N ASP A 150 -20.35 -1.61 -13.22
CA ASP A 150 -20.49 -2.91 -13.89
C ASP A 150 -21.91 -3.49 -13.85
N ASP A 151 -22.82 -2.85 -13.11
CA ASP A 151 -24.24 -3.25 -13.01
C ASP A 151 -25.01 -3.17 -14.34
N THR A 152 -24.47 -2.44 -15.33
CA THR A 152 -25.06 -2.27 -16.67
C THR A 152 -24.37 -3.09 -17.75
N ARG A 153 -23.21 -3.71 -17.46
CA ARG A 153 -22.35 -4.31 -18.49
C ARG A 153 -22.24 -5.81 -18.42
N SER A 154 -22.25 -6.40 -17.22
CA SER A 154 -21.94 -7.83 -17.11
C SER A 154 -22.96 -8.67 -16.35
N HIS A 155 -23.89 -8.08 -15.58
CA HIS A 155 -24.74 -8.79 -14.60
C HIS A 155 -23.97 -9.72 -13.65
N LYS A 156 -22.62 -9.77 -13.72
CA LYS A 156 -21.79 -10.63 -12.91
C LYS A 156 -21.64 -10.00 -11.53
N PRO A 157 -21.65 -10.82 -10.47
CA PRO A 157 -21.34 -10.33 -9.15
C PRO A 157 -19.91 -9.80 -9.09
N CYS A 158 -19.64 -8.98 -8.07
CA CYS A 158 -18.33 -8.43 -7.80
C CYS A 158 -17.25 -9.52 -7.81
N PRO A 159 -16.16 -9.35 -8.58
CA PRO A 159 -15.15 -10.39 -8.74
C PRO A 159 -14.18 -10.47 -7.56
N CYS A 160 -14.26 -9.55 -6.58
CA CYS A 160 -13.32 -9.50 -5.46
C CYS A 160 -13.45 -10.75 -4.56
N PRO A 161 -12.33 -11.24 -3.98
CA PRO A 161 -12.33 -12.46 -3.18
C PRO A 161 -13.35 -12.44 -2.03
N GLU A 162 -13.47 -11.29 -1.36
CA GLU A 162 -14.34 -11.11 -0.19
C GLU A 162 -15.82 -11.23 -0.59
N CYS A 163 -16.22 -10.60 -1.70
CA CYS A 163 -17.60 -10.70 -2.19
C CYS A 163 -17.92 -12.13 -2.65
N LYS A 164 -16.98 -12.82 -3.30
CA LYS A 164 -17.18 -14.21 -3.72
C LYS A 164 -17.38 -15.15 -2.52
N ALA A 165 -16.67 -14.92 -1.42
CA ALA A 165 -16.76 -15.73 -0.21
C ALA A 165 -18.01 -15.41 0.64
N SER A 166 -18.65 -14.26 0.45
CA SER A 166 -19.71 -13.76 1.35
C SER A 166 -21.06 -14.49 1.33
N GLY A 167 -21.26 -15.49 0.47
CA GLY A 167 -22.56 -16.17 0.27
C GLY A 167 -23.65 -15.31 -0.40
N ASN A 168 -23.54 -13.98 -0.32
CA ASN A 168 -24.38 -13.01 -1.02
C ASN A 168 -23.53 -11.99 -1.81
N PRO A 169 -22.94 -12.40 -2.95
CA PRO A 169 -22.06 -11.53 -3.72
C PRO A 169 -22.76 -10.26 -4.23
N ARG A 170 -22.09 -9.11 -4.09
CA ARG A 170 -22.64 -7.81 -4.52
C ARG A 170 -22.87 -7.78 -6.04
N LYS A 171 -24.11 -7.46 -6.45
CA LYS A 171 -24.49 -7.30 -7.87
C LYS A 171 -24.14 -5.94 -8.46
N LYS A 172 -23.98 -4.93 -7.59
CA LYS A 172 -23.54 -3.58 -7.97
C LYS A 172 -22.11 -3.37 -7.49
N TRP A 173 -21.20 -3.12 -8.43
CA TRP A 173 -19.80 -2.88 -8.14
C TRP A 173 -19.18 -1.99 -9.23
N TYR A 174 -18.02 -1.43 -8.92
CA TYR A 174 -17.28 -0.54 -9.82
C TYR A 174 -15.90 -1.12 -10.11
N LYS A 175 -15.47 -1.00 -11.36
CA LYS A 175 -14.10 -1.23 -11.79
C LYS A 175 -13.38 0.10 -11.91
N ILE A 176 -12.32 0.29 -11.15
CA ILE A 176 -11.42 1.44 -11.30
C ILE A 176 -10.22 1.09 -12.17
N LYS A 177 -9.73 2.06 -12.92
CA LYS A 177 -8.39 2.04 -13.54
C LYS A 177 -7.55 3.12 -12.89
N VAL A 178 -6.46 2.70 -12.25
CA VAL A 178 -5.49 3.60 -11.65
C VAL A 178 -4.31 3.76 -12.60
N ARG A 179 -3.91 5.00 -12.84
CA ARG A 179 -2.67 5.32 -13.56
C ARG A 179 -1.62 5.70 -12.53
N THR A 180 -0.44 5.10 -12.65
CA THR A 180 0.72 5.37 -11.79
C THR A 180 1.99 5.38 -12.65
N ALA A 181 3.11 5.75 -12.05
CA ALA A 181 4.39 5.75 -12.73
C ALA A 181 4.97 4.33 -12.88
N THR A 182 5.61 4.06 -14.02
CA THR A 182 6.24 2.76 -14.33
C THR A 182 7.30 2.34 -13.30
N HIS A 183 7.97 3.30 -12.66
CA HIS A 183 8.95 2.98 -11.63
C HIS A 183 8.30 2.48 -10.32
N VAL A 184 7.01 2.81 -10.08
CA VAL A 184 6.19 2.26 -8.96
C VAL A 184 5.71 0.86 -9.33
N VAL A 185 5.07 0.69 -10.48
CA VAL A 185 4.59 -0.60 -11.01
C VAL A 185 5.09 -0.76 -12.44
N PHE A 186 6.07 -1.64 -12.62
CA PHE A 186 6.79 -1.80 -13.88
C PHE A 186 5.99 -2.60 -14.92
N ASN A 187 5.36 -3.69 -14.50
CA ASN A 187 4.69 -4.61 -15.40
C ASN A 187 3.53 -5.35 -14.71
N LYS A 188 2.97 -6.33 -15.43
CA LYS A 188 1.85 -7.15 -14.95
C LYS A 188 2.18 -7.95 -13.69
N GLU A 189 3.39 -8.49 -13.58
CA GLU A 189 3.83 -9.26 -12.41
C GLU A 189 3.74 -8.39 -11.14
N GLU A 190 4.31 -7.19 -11.18
CA GLU A 190 4.23 -6.26 -10.05
C GLU A 190 2.80 -5.80 -9.77
N SER A 191 1.99 -5.62 -10.83
CA SER A 191 0.59 -5.22 -10.67
C SER A 191 -0.24 -6.24 -9.89
N LEU A 192 0.10 -7.53 -9.96
CA LEU A 192 -0.58 -8.58 -9.19
C LEU A 192 -0.22 -8.54 -7.70
N GLY A 193 1.01 -8.12 -7.38
CA GLY A 193 1.46 -7.84 -6.02
C GLY A 193 1.20 -6.41 -5.56
N THR A 194 0.26 -5.70 -6.20
CA THR A 194 -0.04 -4.30 -5.88
C THR A 194 -1.45 -4.15 -5.39
N HIS A 195 -1.63 -3.37 -4.32
CA HIS A 195 -2.93 -2.89 -3.89
C HIS A 195 -2.94 -1.35 -3.85
N VAL A 196 -4.15 -0.80 -3.79
CA VAL A 196 -4.40 0.64 -3.84
C VAL A 196 -5.16 1.04 -2.58
N GLU A 197 -4.72 2.11 -1.95
CA GLU A 197 -5.36 2.69 -0.78
C GLU A 197 -5.94 4.05 -1.18
N LEU A 198 -7.25 4.20 -0.96
CA LEU A 198 -7.99 5.43 -1.16
C LEU A 198 -7.97 6.26 0.12
N TYR A 199 -8.09 7.59 0.01
CA TYR A 199 -8.22 8.49 1.17
C TYR A 199 -7.06 8.38 2.16
N PHE A 200 -5.85 8.17 1.66
CA PHE A 200 -4.66 7.92 2.48
C PHE A 200 -4.01 9.19 3.05
N ASP A 201 -4.40 10.36 2.55
CA ASP A 201 -3.84 11.68 2.83
C ASP A 201 -4.77 12.57 3.68
N GLY A 202 -5.93 12.06 4.07
CA GLY A 202 -6.92 12.76 4.88
C GLY A 202 -7.58 11.81 5.89
N SER A 203 -7.22 12.02 7.17
CA SER A 203 -7.98 11.74 8.40
C SER A 203 -9.31 10.97 8.30
N GLN A 204 -9.42 9.87 9.06
CA GLN A 204 -10.70 9.51 9.68
C GLN A 204 -11.23 10.67 10.53
#